data_AF-A0AAN5HZU2-F1
#
_entry.id   AF-A0AAN5HZU2-F1
#
_cell.length_a   1.000
_cell.length_b   1.000
_cell.length_c   1.000
_cell.angle_alpha   90.00
_cell.angle_beta   90.00
_cell.angle_gamma   90.00
#
_symmetry.space_group_name_H-M   'P 1'
#
loop_
_entity.id
_entity.type
_entity.pdbx_description
1 polymer ?
#
loop_
_entity_poly.entity_id
_entity_poly.type
_entity_poly.pdbx_seq_one_letter_code
_entity_poly.pdbx_strand_id
1 'polypeptide(L)'
;FSDLFFPPPDALRVFSRDNSSYWLILFVRSEFLDSWRSIYLIGVIAEIILMCIGAVFNGRTVFLCWKYKILHANFLALVTNVYVSFEASCLARTVIVLYESRLISWSDIANTPIPYVAVIREYGLVHAYCLLSVLTIERIIATIYVEDYELKHRIHFSILLILTVDCVMLAISYAFVAGKLHFHFMGFF
;
A
#
# COMPACT_ATOMS: atom_id res chain seq x y z
N PHE A 1 1.52 35.85 11.32
CA PHE A 1 0.31 35.14 11.81
C PHE A 1 -0.47 34.45 10.67
N SER A 2 -0.42 34.92 9.42
CA SER A 2 -0.94 34.17 8.26
C SER A 2 -0.28 32.81 8.07
N ASP A 3 1.04 32.73 8.27
CA ASP A 3 1.83 31.52 7.96
C ASP A 3 1.68 30.42 9.01
N LEU A 4 1.11 30.73 10.18
CA LEU A 4 0.81 29.76 11.22
C LEU A 4 -0.49 28.99 10.93
N PHE A 5 -1.42 29.63 10.20
CA PHE A 5 -2.72 29.04 9.84
C PHE A 5 -2.75 28.53 8.39
N PHE A 6 -1.93 29.12 7.52
CA PHE A 6 -1.76 28.70 6.14
C PHE A 6 -0.26 28.49 5.89
N PRO A 7 0.30 27.33 6.30
CA PRO A 7 1.68 27.03 5.95
C PRO A 7 1.82 27.15 4.42
N PRO A 8 2.96 27.66 3.92
CA PRO A 8 3.21 27.73 2.49
C PRO A 8 2.93 26.36 1.87
N PRO A 9 2.25 26.30 0.71
CA PRO A 9 1.82 25.04 0.12
C PRO A 9 3.04 24.14 -0.04
N ASP A 10 3.07 23.12 0.82
CA ASP A 10 4.12 22.11 0.82
C ASP A 10 4.16 21.48 -0.58
N ALA A 11 5.33 21.36 -1.20
CA ALA A 11 5.45 20.96 -2.62
C ALA A 11 4.80 19.59 -2.93
N LEU A 12 4.54 18.81 -1.87
CA LEU A 12 3.92 17.49 -1.86
C LEU A 12 2.39 17.50 -1.65
N ARG A 13 1.79 18.63 -1.25
CA ARG A 13 0.33 18.78 -1.12
C ARG A 13 -0.26 19.28 -2.44
N VAL A 14 -1.34 18.63 -2.88
CA VAL A 14 -2.05 18.99 -4.09
C VAL A 14 -3.53 19.21 -3.75
N PHE A 15 -4.11 20.31 -4.23
CA PHE A 15 -5.50 20.67 -3.99
C PHE A 15 -6.35 20.32 -5.20
N SER A 16 -7.43 19.55 -4.98
CA SER A 16 -8.42 19.27 -6.01
C SER A 16 -9.37 20.44 -6.21
N ARG A 17 -10.14 20.40 -7.30
CA ARG A 17 -11.21 21.37 -7.59
C ARG A 17 -12.27 21.43 -6.49
N ASP A 18 -12.43 20.34 -5.75
CA ASP A 18 -13.37 20.23 -4.63
C ASP A 18 -12.78 20.73 -3.29
N ASN A 19 -11.65 21.44 -3.32
CA ASN A 19 -10.87 21.87 -2.14
C ASN A 19 -10.36 20.74 -1.24
N SER A 20 -10.41 19.48 -1.69
CA SER A 20 -9.75 18.37 -1.00
C SER A 20 -8.22 18.47 -1.18
N SER A 21 -7.48 18.25 -0.10
CA SER A 21 -6.02 18.20 -0.13
C SER A 21 -5.53 16.77 -0.10
N TYR A 22 -4.67 16.41 -1.04
CA TYR A 22 -3.99 15.12 -1.07
C TYR A 22 -2.50 15.31 -0.84
N TRP A 23 -1.92 14.39 -0.10
CA TRP A 23 -0.49 14.26 0.12
C TRP A 23 0.00 13.05 -0.67
N LEU A 24 0.73 13.32 -1.74
CA LEU A 24 1.28 12.27 -2.58
C LEU A 24 2.66 11.89 -2.02
N ILE A 25 2.64 11.03 -1.01
CA ILE A 25 3.83 10.52 -0.34
C ILE A 25 4.75 9.86 -1.36
N LEU A 26 6.04 10.24 -1.36
CA LEU A 26 7.07 9.73 -2.27
C LEU A 26 6.80 10.01 -3.76
N PHE A 27 5.97 11.02 -4.07
CA PHE A 27 5.82 11.50 -5.44
C PHE A 27 6.96 12.43 -5.81
N VAL A 28 7.75 12.04 -6.80
CA VAL A 28 8.90 12.83 -7.24
C VAL A 28 8.52 13.64 -8.48
N ARG A 29 8.44 14.96 -8.32
CA ARG A 29 8.26 15.88 -9.44
C ARG A 29 9.57 16.02 -10.20
N SER A 30 9.67 15.34 -11.34
CA SER A 30 10.85 15.31 -12.21
C SER A 30 11.32 16.69 -12.69
N GLU A 31 10.43 17.69 -12.66
CA GLU A 31 10.69 19.11 -12.96
C GLU A 31 11.71 19.77 -12.03
N PHE A 32 11.83 19.30 -10.79
CA PHE A 32 12.74 19.90 -9.81
C PHE A 32 14.11 19.19 -9.75
N LEU A 33 14.35 18.20 -10.62
CA LEU A 33 15.53 17.32 -10.58
C LEU A 33 16.48 17.54 -11.77
N ASP A 34 16.63 18.76 -12.27
CA ASP A 34 17.41 19.04 -13.49
C ASP A 34 18.82 18.42 -13.46
N SER A 35 19.57 18.57 -12.36
CA SER A 35 20.94 18.03 -12.24
C SER A 35 21.02 16.56 -11.82
N TRP A 36 19.97 16.00 -11.21
CA TRP A 36 19.96 14.64 -10.63
C TRP A 36 19.08 13.66 -11.42
N ARG A 37 18.54 14.08 -12.57
CA ARG A 37 17.60 13.31 -13.38
C ARG A 37 18.12 11.92 -13.75
N SER A 38 19.41 11.79 -14.10
CA SER A 38 20.00 10.50 -14.46
C SER A 38 20.03 9.52 -13.30
N ILE A 39 20.35 10.00 -12.09
CA ILE A 39 20.36 9.16 -10.87
C ILE A 39 18.95 8.73 -10.52
N TYR A 40 17.97 9.63 -10.63
CA TYR A 40 16.56 9.31 -10.46
C TYR A 40 16.10 8.20 -11.42
N LEU A 41 16.43 8.33 -12.72
CA LEU A 41 16.07 7.33 -13.72
C LEU A 41 16.70 5.95 -13.45
N ILE A 42 17.96 5.92 -13.00
CA ILE A 42 18.62 4.67 -12.58
C ILE A 42 17.85 4.04 -11.40
N GLY A 43 17.46 4.85 -10.41
CA GLY A 43 16.67 4.41 -9.27
C GLY A 43 15.31 3.82 -9.69
N VAL A 44 14.61 4.50 -10.61
CA VAL A 44 13.33 4.01 -11.16
C VAL A 44 13.50 2.69 -11.92
N ILE A 45 14.55 2.54 -12.73
CA ILE A 45 14.82 1.28 -13.44
C ILE A 45 15.09 0.16 -12.44
N ALA A 46 15.91 0.41 -11.42
CA ALA A 46 16.16 -0.55 -10.35
C ALA A 46 14.88 -0.93 -9.60
N GLU A 47 14.03 0.05 -9.29
CA GLU A 47 12.72 -0.16 -8.65
C GLU A 47 11.83 -1.08 -9.51
N ILE A 48 11.70 -0.81 -10.81
CA ILE A 48 10.90 -1.64 -11.74
C ILE A 48 11.44 -3.08 -11.80
N ILE A 49 12.76 -3.25 -11.90
CA ILE A 49 13.38 -4.59 -11.93
C ILE A 49 13.06 -5.35 -10.63
N LEU A 50 13.22 -4.69 -9.48
CA LEU A 50 12.92 -5.30 -8.17
C LEU A 50 11.44 -5.63 -8.03
N MET A 51 10.54 -4.77 -8.51
CA MET A 51 9.10 -5.05 -8.52
C MET A 51 8.78 -6.28 -9.38
N CYS A 52 9.34 -6.39 -10.59
CA CYS A 52 9.15 -7.55 -11.46
C CYS A 52 9.67 -8.85 -10.83
N ILE A 53 10.85 -8.79 -10.21
CA ILE A 53 11.43 -9.93 -9.50
C ILE A 53 10.54 -10.32 -8.31
N GLY A 54 10.12 -9.34 -7.52
CA GLY A 54 9.22 -9.52 -6.38
C GLY A 54 7.91 -10.19 -6.80
N ALA A 55 7.28 -9.72 -7.87
CA ALA A 55 6.05 -10.27 -8.42
C ALA A 55 6.17 -11.77 -8.77
N VAL A 56 7.27 -12.15 -9.42
CA VAL A 56 7.54 -13.55 -9.75
C VAL A 56 7.74 -14.40 -8.50
N PHE A 57 8.51 -13.92 -7.52
CA PHE A 57 8.77 -14.64 -6.28
C PHE A 57 7.50 -14.78 -5.42
N ASN A 58 6.71 -13.71 -5.27
CA ASN A 58 5.46 -13.71 -4.53
C ASN A 58 4.45 -14.67 -5.17
N GLY A 59 4.25 -14.58 -6.49
CA GLY A 59 3.34 -15.46 -7.22
C GLY A 59 3.73 -16.93 -7.09
N ARG A 60 5.03 -17.25 -7.22
CA ARG A 60 5.54 -18.61 -7.01
C ARG A 60 5.35 -19.08 -5.56
N THR A 61 5.61 -18.22 -4.59
CA THR A 61 5.46 -18.55 -3.15
C THR A 61 4.01 -18.89 -2.83
N VAL A 62 3.06 -18.04 -3.21
CA VAL A 62 1.63 -18.29 -3.03
C VAL A 62 1.23 -19.61 -3.70
N PHE A 63 1.63 -19.82 -4.96
CA PHE A 63 1.33 -21.05 -5.69
C PHE A 63 1.86 -22.30 -4.99
N LEU A 64 3.12 -22.28 -4.53
CA LEU A 64 3.74 -23.40 -3.83
C LEU A 64 3.06 -23.66 -2.48
N CYS A 65 2.75 -22.62 -1.70
CA CYS A 65 2.07 -22.76 -0.42
C CYS A 65 0.67 -23.40 -0.58
N TRP A 66 -0.07 -23.04 -1.64
CA TRP A 66 -1.34 -23.69 -2.00
C TRP A 66 -1.19 -25.11 -2.51
N LYS A 67 -0.20 -25.37 -3.37
CA LYS A 67 0.04 -26.68 -3.95
C LYS A 67 0.39 -27.73 -2.90
N TYR A 68 1.29 -27.39 -1.98
CA TYR A 68 1.80 -28.33 -0.98
C TYR A 68 0.99 -28.33 0.32
N LYS A 69 0.02 -27.41 0.48
CA LYS A 69 -0.83 -27.29 1.68
C LYS A 69 -0.02 -27.36 2.98
N ILE A 70 1.14 -26.70 3.01
CA ILE A 70 2.09 -26.73 4.13
C ILE A 70 1.46 -26.12 5.39
N LEU A 71 0.51 -25.20 5.20
CA LEU A 71 -0.11 -24.38 6.22
C LEU A 71 -1.62 -24.59 6.23
N HIS A 72 -2.25 -24.31 7.38
CA HIS A 72 -3.70 -24.34 7.50
C HIS A 72 -4.35 -23.40 6.48
N ALA A 73 -5.48 -23.80 5.90
CA ALA A 73 -6.11 -23.07 4.80
C ALA A 73 -6.48 -21.62 5.16
N ASN A 74 -6.82 -21.37 6.42
CA ASN A 74 -7.12 -20.02 6.91
C ASN A 74 -5.91 -19.10 6.86
N PHE A 75 -4.78 -19.57 7.40
CA PHE A 75 -3.51 -18.87 7.35
C PHE A 75 -3.06 -18.63 5.91
N LEU A 76 -3.23 -19.65 5.06
CA LEU A 76 -2.88 -19.58 3.65
C LEU A 76 -3.72 -18.56 2.88
N ALA A 77 -5.02 -18.48 3.15
CA ALA A 77 -5.90 -17.47 2.57
C ALA A 77 -5.48 -16.06 2.97
N LEU A 78 -5.10 -15.86 4.24
CA LEU A 78 -4.65 -14.57 4.75
C LEU A 78 -3.33 -14.13 4.11
N VAL A 79 -2.35 -15.03 4.07
CA VAL A 79 -1.06 -14.79 3.38
C VAL A 79 -1.29 -14.48 1.90
N THR A 80 -2.21 -15.17 1.25
CA THR A 80 -2.56 -14.92 -0.16
C THR A 80 -3.14 -13.53 -0.36
N ASN A 81 -4.05 -13.09 0.52
CA ASN A 81 -4.62 -11.74 0.45
C ASN A 81 -3.52 -10.66 0.56
N VAL A 82 -2.56 -10.84 1.48
CA VAL A 82 -1.43 -9.90 1.65
C VAL A 82 -0.61 -9.82 0.35
N TYR A 83 -0.23 -10.97 -0.21
CA TYR A 83 0.55 -11.00 -1.45
C TYR A 83 -0.21 -10.37 -2.62
N VAL A 84 -1.50 -10.67 -2.79
CA VAL A 84 -2.33 -10.05 -3.83
C VAL A 84 -2.43 -8.53 -3.64
N SER A 85 -2.59 -8.07 -2.41
CA SER A 85 -2.61 -6.64 -2.07
C SER A 85 -1.27 -5.96 -2.39
N PHE A 86 -0.16 -6.65 -2.14
CA PHE A 86 1.17 -6.17 -2.50
C PHE A 86 1.36 -6.07 -4.02
N GLU A 87 0.94 -7.07 -4.79
CA GLU A 87 0.99 -7.02 -6.26
C GLU A 87 0.14 -5.86 -6.83
N ALA A 88 -1.05 -5.63 -6.27
CA ALA A 88 -1.89 -4.50 -6.63
C ALA A 88 -1.18 -3.15 -6.35
N SER A 89 -0.44 -3.05 -5.25
CA SER A 89 0.39 -1.89 -4.93
C SER A 89 1.56 -1.71 -5.89
N CYS A 90 2.24 -2.78 -6.32
CA CYS A 90 3.29 -2.71 -7.35
C CYS A 90 2.74 -2.21 -8.70
N LEU A 91 1.55 -2.66 -9.10
CA LEU A 91 0.87 -2.15 -10.30
C LEU A 91 0.55 -0.66 -10.16
N ALA A 92 -0.01 -0.25 -9.01
CA ALA A 92 -0.29 1.15 -8.72
C ALA A 92 0.99 2.01 -8.76
N ARG A 93 2.10 1.52 -8.20
CA ARG A 93 3.39 2.20 -8.27
C ARG A 93 3.90 2.32 -9.71
N THR A 94 3.77 1.29 -10.52
CA THR A 94 4.16 1.34 -11.94
C THR A 94 3.38 2.42 -12.69
N VAL A 95 2.06 2.56 -12.43
CA VAL A 95 1.24 3.63 -13.00
C VAL A 95 1.72 5.02 -12.56
N ILE A 96 2.06 5.19 -11.27
CA ILE A 96 2.62 6.45 -10.75
C ILE A 96 3.96 6.77 -11.43
N VAL A 97 4.84 5.79 -11.59
CA VAL A 97 6.14 5.98 -12.26
C VAL A 97 5.97 6.39 -13.73
N LEU A 98 5.01 5.80 -14.45
CA LEU A 98 4.69 6.19 -15.83
C LEU A 98 4.18 7.64 -15.90
N TYR A 99 3.46 8.09 -14.87
CA TYR A 99 3.03 9.47 -14.74
C TYR A 99 4.20 10.41 -14.40
N GLU A 100 5.04 10.07 -13.41
CA GLU A 100 6.22 10.86 -12.99
C GLU A 100 7.25 11.03 -14.13
N SER A 101 7.40 10.01 -14.97
CA SER A 101 8.26 10.01 -16.15
C SER A 101 7.65 10.76 -17.36
N ARG A 102 6.42 11.27 -17.23
CA ARG A 102 5.66 11.95 -18.30
C ARG A 102 5.37 11.08 -19.52
N LEU A 103 5.41 9.75 -19.38
CA LEU A 103 4.94 8.84 -20.43
C LEU A 103 3.41 8.88 -20.55
N ILE A 104 2.73 9.15 -19.44
CA ILE A 104 1.29 9.39 -19.38
C ILE A 104 1.09 10.82 -18.85
N SER A 105 0.33 11.64 -19.57
CA SER A 105 -0.06 12.97 -19.12
C SER A 105 -1.54 12.99 -18.72
N TRP A 106 -1.80 13.50 -17.53
CA TRP A 106 -3.14 13.82 -17.03
C TRP A 106 -3.18 15.30 -16.68
N SER A 107 -4.30 15.94 -16.97
CA SER A 107 -4.44 17.40 -16.92
C SER A 107 -4.32 17.98 -15.51
N ASP A 108 -4.68 17.22 -14.48
CA ASP A 108 -4.69 17.67 -13.09
C ASP A 108 -4.14 16.60 -12.16
N ILE A 109 -3.04 16.90 -11.44
CA ILE A 109 -2.43 15.99 -10.44
C ILE A 109 -3.40 15.65 -9.30
N ALA A 110 -4.25 16.62 -8.96
CA ALA A 110 -5.18 16.53 -7.83
C ALA A 110 -6.49 15.82 -8.15
N ASN A 111 -6.76 15.55 -9.42
CA ASN A 111 -7.99 14.92 -9.85
C ASN A 111 -7.76 13.43 -10.09
N THR A 112 -8.88 12.70 -10.12
CA THR A 112 -8.91 11.28 -10.42
C THR A 112 -8.19 11.01 -11.75
N PRO A 113 -7.24 10.07 -11.84
CA PRO A 113 -7.11 8.90 -10.97
C PRO A 113 -5.95 8.91 -9.95
N ILE A 114 -5.05 9.90 -9.96
CA ILE A 114 -3.76 9.82 -9.23
C ILE A 114 -3.92 9.60 -7.73
N PRO A 115 -4.78 10.34 -7.00
CA PRO A 115 -4.92 10.13 -5.55
C PRO A 115 -5.41 8.71 -5.21
N TYR A 116 -6.27 8.11 -6.01
CA TYR A 116 -6.74 6.74 -5.79
C TYR A 116 -5.64 5.71 -6.03
N VAL A 117 -4.82 5.91 -7.07
CA VAL A 117 -3.66 5.05 -7.31
C VAL A 117 -2.65 5.17 -6.16
N ALA A 118 -2.46 6.38 -5.62
CA ALA A 118 -1.63 6.59 -4.43
C ALA A 118 -2.18 5.86 -3.19
N VAL A 119 -3.50 5.86 -2.98
CA VAL A 119 -4.15 5.09 -1.90
C VAL A 119 -3.92 3.58 -2.07
N ILE A 120 -4.07 3.03 -3.29
CA ILE A 120 -3.82 1.61 -3.57
C ILE A 120 -2.35 1.24 -3.31
N ARG A 121 -1.43 2.13 -3.67
CA ARG A 121 -0.01 1.94 -3.37
C ARG A 121 0.23 1.88 -1.86
N GLU A 122 -0.27 2.88 -1.13
CA GLU A 122 -0.12 2.97 0.33
C GLU A 122 -0.79 1.80 1.05
N TYR A 123 -1.91 1.31 0.50
CA TYR A 123 -2.59 0.11 0.99
C TYR A 123 -1.67 -1.10 1.05
N GLY A 124 -0.92 -1.40 -0.02
CA GLY A 124 0.02 -2.53 0.01
C GLY A 124 1.18 -2.34 1.01
N LEU A 125 1.67 -1.11 1.21
CA LEU A 125 2.74 -0.83 2.17
C LEU A 125 2.28 -0.99 3.62
N VAL A 126 1.11 -0.43 3.95
CA VAL A 126 0.50 -0.59 5.26
C VAL A 126 0.21 -2.07 5.55
N HIS A 127 -0.28 -2.80 4.55
CA HIS A 127 -0.53 -4.24 4.67
C HIS A 127 0.77 -5.02 4.96
N ALA A 128 1.88 -4.69 4.27
CA ALA A 128 3.18 -5.32 4.53
C ALA A 128 3.70 -5.01 5.94
N TYR A 129 3.52 -3.78 6.43
CA TYR A 129 3.92 -3.38 7.79
C TYR A 129 3.10 -4.12 8.87
N CYS A 130 1.79 -4.25 8.66
CA CYS A 130 0.90 -4.91 9.60
C CYS A 130 0.85 -6.44 9.49
N LEU A 131 1.56 -7.03 8.51
CA LEU A 131 1.54 -8.47 8.24
C LEU A 131 1.80 -9.30 9.50
N LEU A 132 2.88 -9.00 10.24
CA LEU A 132 3.23 -9.75 11.44
C LEU A 132 2.12 -9.68 12.48
N SER A 133 1.53 -8.50 12.70
CA SER A 133 0.43 -8.32 13.66
C SER A 133 -0.80 -9.14 13.27
N VAL A 134 -1.17 -9.14 11.98
CA VAL A 134 -2.32 -9.91 11.50
C VAL A 134 -2.08 -11.41 11.64
N LEU A 135 -0.88 -11.89 11.31
CA LEU A 135 -0.51 -13.30 11.50
C LEU A 135 -0.50 -13.69 12.97
N THR A 136 -0.01 -12.83 13.87
CA THR A 136 -0.05 -13.08 15.32
C THR A 136 -1.49 -13.19 15.83
N ILE A 137 -2.39 -12.31 15.39
CA ILE A 137 -3.81 -12.37 15.77
C ILE A 137 -4.44 -13.69 15.31
N GLU A 138 -4.20 -14.10 14.06
CA GLU A 138 -4.68 -15.39 13.54
C GLU A 138 -4.18 -16.55 14.40
N ARG A 139 -2.90 -16.55 14.78
CA ARG A 139 -2.30 -17.61 15.60
C ARG A 139 -2.85 -17.65 17.02
N ILE A 140 -3.11 -16.49 17.64
CA ILE A 140 -3.74 -16.41 18.95
C ILE A 140 -5.15 -17.01 18.89
N ILE A 141 -5.94 -16.63 17.89
CA ILE A 141 -7.30 -17.17 17.70
C ILE A 141 -7.25 -18.69 17.48
N ALA A 142 -6.35 -19.17 16.63
CA ALA A 142 -6.18 -20.60 16.39
C ALA A 142 -5.79 -21.39 17.65
N THR A 143 -5.01 -20.78 18.56
CA THR A 143 -4.60 -21.41 19.81
C THR A 143 -5.72 -21.43 20.85
N ILE A 144 -6.52 -20.35 20.93
CA ILE A 144 -7.67 -20.27 21.84
C ILE A 144 -8.76 -21.28 21.43
N TYR A 145 -8.97 -21.45 20.12
CA TYR A 145 -10.00 -22.32 19.57
C TYR A 145 -9.45 -23.63 19.00
N VAL A 146 -8.39 -24.20 19.59
CA VAL A 146 -7.64 -25.31 19.00
C VAL A 146 -8.51 -26.52 18.66
N GLU A 147 -9.41 -26.92 19.58
CA GLU A 147 -10.30 -28.07 19.39
C GLU A 147 -11.26 -27.87 18.21
N ASP A 148 -11.80 -26.65 18.07
CA ASP A 148 -12.68 -26.28 16.96
C ASP A 148 -11.92 -26.13 15.63
N TYR A 149 -10.66 -25.67 15.69
CA TYR A 149 -9.80 -25.46 14.53
C TYR A 149 -9.37 -26.78 13.89
N GLU A 150 -9.07 -27.79 14.70
CA GLU A 150 -8.65 -29.12 14.22
C GLU A 150 -9.82 -29.95 13.70
N LEU A 151 -11.03 -29.79 14.27
CA LEU A 151 -12.17 -30.63 13.94
C LEU A 151 -13.04 -30.10 12.79
N LYS A 152 -13.07 -28.78 12.53
CA LYS A 152 -13.95 -28.19 11.51
C LYS A 152 -13.24 -27.15 10.65
N HIS A 153 -13.19 -27.43 9.36
CA HIS A 153 -12.64 -26.54 8.36
C HIS A 153 -13.56 -25.33 8.10
N ARG A 154 -13.42 -24.24 8.88
CA ARG A 154 -14.28 -23.05 8.78
C ARG A 154 -13.60 -21.88 8.07
N ILE A 155 -13.82 -21.76 6.77
CA ILE A 155 -13.26 -20.69 5.92
C ILE A 155 -13.87 -19.31 6.26
N HIS A 156 -15.08 -19.26 6.82
CA HIS A 156 -15.79 -18.01 7.12
C HIS A 156 -15.04 -17.08 8.08
N PHE A 157 -14.32 -17.63 9.07
CA PHE A 157 -13.53 -16.83 10.01
C PHE A 157 -12.41 -16.07 9.30
N SER A 158 -11.71 -16.73 8.37
CA SER A 158 -10.66 -16.10 7.57
C SER A 158 -11.20 -15.01 6.69
N ILE A 159 -12.36 -15.23 6.06
CA ILE A 159 -13.01 -14.20 5.23
C ILE A 159 -13.35 -12.98 6.08
N LEU A 160 -13.95 -13.18 7.26
CA LEU A 160 -14.28 -12.08 8.16
C LEU A 160 -13.04 -11.31 8.62
N LEU A 161 -11.97 -12.03 8.98
CA LEU A 161 -10.70 -11.43 9.40
C LEU A 161 -10.07 -10.63 8.26
N ILE A 162 -9.99 -11.20 7.06
CA ILE A 162 -9.48 -10.54 5.85
C ILE A 162 -10.27 -9.27 5.56
N LEU A 163 -11.61 -9.35 5.53
CA LEU A 163 -12.45 -8.17 5.25
C LEU A 163 -12.26 -7.07 6.29
N THR A 164 -12.15 -7.43 7.56
CA THR A 164 -11.94 -6.47 8.65
C THR A 164 -10.57 -5.80 8.52
N VAL A 165 -9.52 -6.59 8.28
CA VAL A 165 -8.16 -6.07 8.06
C VAL A 165 -8.13 -5.16 6.84
N ASP A 166 -8.66 -5.60 5.70
CA ASP A 166 -8.67 -4.83 4.45
C ASP A 166 -9.40 -3.49 4.62
N CYS A 167 -10.53 -3.46 5.33
CA CYS A 167 -11.27 -2.23 5.61
C CYS A 167 -10.46 -1.26 6.49
N VAL A 168 -9.83 -1.77 7.55
CA VAL A 168 -8.99 -0.97 8.45
C VAL A 168 -7.76 -0.44 7.72
N MET A 169 -7.05 -1.28 6.97
CA MET A 169 -5.85 -0.87 6.24
C MET A 169 -6.20 0.14 5.15
N LEU A 170 -7.30 -0.05 4.41
CA LEU A 170 -7.75 0.91 3.41
C LEU A 170 -8.10 2.27 4.03
N ALA A 171 -8.76 2.28 5.20
CA ALA A 171 -9.07 3.50 5.93
C ALA A 171 -7.80 4.22 6.39
N ILE A 172 -6.80 3.48 6.90
CA ILE A 172 -5.49 4.02 7.30
C ILE A 172 -4.78 4.62 6.08
N SER A 173 -4.68 3.88 4.97
CA SER A 173 -4.02 4.35 3.75
C SER A 173 -4.69 5.59 3.16
N TYR A 174 -6.02 5.64 3.16
CA TYR A 174 -6.76 6.85 2.78
C TYR A 174 -6.45 8.02 3.72
N ALA A 175 -6.41 7.80 5.04
CA ALA A 175 -6.09 8.85 6.00
C ALA A 175 -4.65 9.38 5.86
N PHE A 176 -3.70 8.52 5.46
CA PHE A 176 -2.33 8.92 5.11
C PHE A 176 -2.30 9.80 3.86
N VAL A 177 -2.92 9.34 2.76
CA VAL A 177 -2.94 10.10 1.49
C VAL A 177 -3.78 11.37 1.60
N ALA A 178 -4.82 11.42 2.42
CA ALA A 178 -5.56 12.64 2.71
C ALA A 178 -4.78 13.60 3.64
N GLY A 179 -3.59 13.23 4.12
CA GLY A 179 -2.76 14.04 5.02
C GLY A 179 -3.33 14.20 6.42
N LYS A 180 -4.37 13.45 6.81
CA LYS A 180 -5.03 13.57 8.12
C LYS A 180 -4.18 13.00 9.27
N LEU A 181 -3.37 11.98 8.99
CA LEU A 181 -2.47 11.34 9.96
C LEU A 181 -1.12 12.07 10.15
N HIS A 182 -0.81 13.07 9.31
CA HIS A 182 0.50 13.74 9.29
C HIS A 182 0.84 14.51 10.58
N PHE A 183 -0.15 15.18 11.19
CA PHE A 183 0.08 15.99 12.40
C PHE A 183 0.43 15.16 13.64
N HIS A 184 0.14 13.86 13.66
CA HIS A 184 0.44 13.00 14.80
C HIS A 184 1.84 12.37 14.74
N PHE A 185 2.36 12.09 13.53
CA PHE A 185 3.67 11.44 13.38
C PHE A 185 4.85 12.42 13.39
N MET A 186 4.71 13.64 12.87
CA MET A 186 5.78 14.64 12.92
C MET A 186 5.88 15.42 14.24
N GLY A 187 4.94 15.25 15.17
CA GLY A 187 5.07 15.81 16.52
C GLY A 187 6.02 15.03 17.45
N PHE A 188 6.52 13.88 16.99
CA PHE A 188 7.42 12.98 17.74
C PHE A 188 8.85 12.91 17.17
N PHE A 189 9.18 13.71 16.15
CA PHE A 189 10.53 13.84 15.59
C PHE A 189 11.02 15.29 15.68
#